data_AF-A9XYD4-F1
#
_entry.id   AF-A9XYD4-F1
#
_cell.length_a   1.000
_cell.length_b   1.000
_cell.length_c   1.000
_cell.angle_alpha   90.00
_cell.angle_beta   90.00
_cell.angle_gamma   90.00
#
_symmetry.space_group_name_H-M   'P 1'
#
loop_
_entity.id
_entity.type
_entity.pdbx_description
1 polymer ?
#
loop_
_entity_poly.entity_id
_entity_poly.type
_entity_poly.pdbx_seq_one_letter_code
_entity_poly.pdbx_strand_id
1 'polypeptide(L)'
;QICEELESTARRLIGEDGLNAGLAFPTGCSRNHCAAHYTPNTGDTTVLEYDDVVKIDFGTHINGRIIDCAFTLTFNPRYEPLVRGVQEATEAGIKAAGVDARLCDVGAAVQEVMESHEVELDGQTYQVKPIRNLNGHSIGPYRIHAGKTVPIVKGGETTRMEENEFYAIETFGSTGRGV
;
A
#
# COMPACT_ATOMS: atom_id res chain seq x y z
N GLN A 1 -19.19 7.57 6.35
CA GLN A 1 -19.30 6.60 7.46
C GLN A 1 -17.97 5.93 7.78
N ILE A 2 -17.45 4.99 6.96
CA ILE A 2 -16.22 4.24 7.28
C ILE A 2 -15.02 5.16 7.52
N CYS A 3 -14.68 6.02 6.56
CA CYS A 3 -13.55 6.95 6.70
C CYS A 3 -13.74 7.92 7.87
N GLU A 4 -14.95 8.46 8.05
CA GLU A 4 -15.23 9.38 9.17
C GLU A 4 -15.00 8.73 10.54
N GLU A 5 -15.46 7.48 10.72
CA GLU A 5 -15.26 6.73 11.98
C GLU A 5 -13.79 6.41 12.23
N LEU A 6 -13.09 5.95 11.18
CA LEU A 6 -11.65 5.66 11.24
C LEU A 6 -10.88 6.92 11.61
N GLU A 7 -11.12 8.03 10.91
CA GLU A 7 -10.41 9.28 11.14
C GLU A 7 -10.75 9.92 12.49
N SER A 8 -12.02 9.85 12.94
CA SER A 8 -12.42 10.27 14.28
C SER A 8 -11.65 9.51 15.35
N THR A 9 -11.52 8.19 15.20
CA THR A 9 -10.73 7.35 16.10
C THR A 9 -9.24 7.70 16.03
N ALA A 10 -8.69 7.84 14.82
CA ALA A 10 -7.28 8.16 14.63
C ALA A 10 -6.91 9.53 15.25
N ARG A 11 -7.72 10.58 15.03
CA ARG A 11 -7.53 11.91 15.65
C ARG A 11 -7.52 11.85 17.18
N ARG A 12 -8.42 11.06 17.76
CA ARG A 12 -8.50 10.88 19.21
C ARG A 12 -7.28 10.14 19.77
N LEU A 13 -6.84 9.07 19.10
CA LEU A 13 -5.71 8.25 19.58
C LEU A 13 -4.37 8.93 19.39
N ILE A 14 -4.19 9.72 18.32
CA ILE A 14 -2.94 10.46 18.06
C ILE A 14 -2.82 11.72 18.92
N GLY A 15 -3.93 12.18 19.51
CA GLY A 15 -3.98 13.44 20.26
C GLY A 15 -3.77 14.62 19.33
N GLU A 16 -4.62 14.75 18.30
CA GLU A 16 -4.48 15.77 17.25
C GLU A 16 -4.23 17.19 17.83
N ASP A 17 -3.14 17.81 17.39
CA ASP A 17 -2.65 19.12 17.82
C ASP A 17 -2.01 19.85 16.63
N GLY A 18 -2.86 20.46 15.80
CA GLY A 18 -2.42 21.23 14.63
C GLY A 18 -1.44 20.45 13.75
N LEU A 19 -0.22 20.97 13.59
CA LEU A 19 0.85 20.31 12.83
C LEU A 19 1.80 19.46 13.70
N ASN A 20 1.63 19.48 15.03
CA ASN A 20 2.47 18.69 15.94
C ASN A 20 2.01 17.22 15.98
N ALA A 21 0.71 16.96 15.86
CA ALA A 21 0.15 15.61 15.85
C ALA A 21 -1.13 15.57 15.01
N GLY A 22 -1.31 14.56 14.17
CA GLY A 22 -2.49 14.48 13.32
C GLY A 22 -2.48 13.36 12.30
N LEU A 23 -3.41 13.44 11.34
CA LEU A 23 -3.47 12.54 10.20
C LEU A 23 -2.50 13.02 9.12
N ALA A 24 -1.66 12.12 8.60
CA ALA A 24 -0.65 12.47 7.61
C ALA A 24 -1.21 12.63 6.20
N PHE A 25 -2.24 11.86 5.87
CA PHE A 25 -2.95 11.88 4.59
C PHE A 25 -4.37 11.30 4.77
N PRO A 26 -5.29 11.54 3.81
CA PRO A 26 -6.67 11.07 3.89
C PRO A 26 -6.78 9.54 3.96
N THR A 27 -7.87 9.04 4.53
CA THR A 27 -8.15 7.60 4.56
C THR A 27 -8.51 7.09 3.17
N GLY A 28 -7.59 6.41 2.51
CA GLY A 28 -7.82 5.63 1.31
C GLY A 28 -8.73 4.43 1.61
N CYS A 29 -9.73 4.23 0.77
CA CYS A 29 -10.64 3.08 0.80
C CYS A 29 -10.94 2.59 -0.63
N SER A 30 -9.92 2.55 -1.48
CA SER A 30 -10.06 2.17 -2.90
C SER A 30 -10.64 0.77 -3.05
N ARG A 31 -11.65 0.63 -3.92
CA ARG A 31 -12.41 -0.62 -4.10
C ARG A 31 -12.08 -1.31 -5.41
N ASN A 32 -11.99 -2.64 -5.37
CA ASN A 32 -11.89 -3.51 -6.54
C ASN A 32 -10.72 -3.11 -7.44
N HIS A 33 -11.00 -2.79 -8.70
CA HIS A 33 -10.01 -2.43 -9.71
C HIS A 33 -9.27 -1.10 -9.42
N CYS A 34 -9.80 -0.23 -8.56
CA CYS A 34 -9.11 0.98 -8.12
C CYS A 34 -8.10 0.60 -7.04
N ALA A 35 -6.80 0.79 -7.29
CA ALA A 35 -5.74 0.31 -6.39
C ALA A 35 -5.49 1.24 -5.19
N ALA A 36 -5.44 2.56 -5.42
CA ALA A 36 -5.07 3.56 -4.42
C ALA A 36 -5.79 4.90 -4.67
N HIS A 37 -5.62 5.85 -3.73
CA HIS A 37 -6.03 7.26 -3.84
C HIS A 37 -7.53 7.56 -4.03
N TYR A 38 -8.42 6.62 -3.72
CA TYR A 38 -9.84 6.92 -3.60
C TYR A 38 -10.23 7.07 -2.13
N THR A 39 -10.88 8.18 -1.83
CA THR A 39 -11.61 8.44 -0.59
C THR A 39 -12.91 9.15 -0.97
N PRO A 40 -14.06 8.89 -0.32
CA PRO A 40 -15.33 9.47 -0.71
C PRO A 40 -15.33 10.99 -0.51
N ASN A 41 -15.83 11.72 -1.51
CA ASN A 41 -16.17 13.13 -1.37
C ASN A 41 -17.58 13.30 -0.77
N THR A 42 -17.93 14.53 -0.40
CA THR A 42 -19.31 14.85 0.02
C THR A 42 -20.31 14.43 -1.04
N GLY A 43 -21.34 13.69 -0.62
CA GLY A 43 -22.39 13.19 -1.52
C GLY A 43 -22.07 11.87 -2.20
N ASP A 44 -20.90 11.27 -1.96
CA ASP A 44 -20.62 9.91 -2.39
C ASP A 44 -21.54 8.93 -1.64
N THR A 45 -22.41 8.25 -2.38
CA THR A 45 -23.38 7.28 -1.84
C THR A 45 -22.90 5.84 -1.97
N THR A 46 -21.61 5.63 -2.22
CA THR A 46 -21.01 4.32 -2.36
C THR A 46 -21.17 3.50 -1.07
N VAL A 47 -21.63 2.26 -1.22
CA VAL A 47 -21.74 1.28 -0.14
C VAL A 47 -20.72 0.17 -0.36
N LEU A 48 -20.14 -0.32 0.74
CA LEU A 48 -19.26 -1.48 0.78
C LEU A 48 -20.09 -2.76 0.62
N GLU A 49 -19.72 -3.58 -0.34
CA GLU A 49 -20.42 -4.82 -0.69
C GLU A 49 -19.64 -6.06 -0.21
N TYR A 50 -20.31 -7.21 -0.12
CA TYR A 50 -19.70 -8.47 0.33
C TYR A 50 -18.51 -8.92 -0.53
N ASP A 51 -18.61 -8.73 -1.84
CA ASP A 51 -17.60 -9.16 -2.81
C ASP A 51 -16.53 -8.09 -3.10
N ASP A 52 -16.52 -6.99 -2.35
CA ASP A 52 -15.51 -5.95 -2.52
C ASP A 52 -14.13 -6.36 -1.96
N VAL A 53 -13.10 -5.93 -2.69
CA VAL A 53 -11.71 -5.92 -2.23
C VAL A 53 -11.28 -4.48 -1.96
N VAL A 54 -11.15 -4.12 -0.69
CA VAL A 54 -10.95 -2.72 -0.26
C VAL A 54 -9.59 -2.53 0.36
N LYS A 55 -8.83 -1.57 -0.13
CA LYS A 55 -7.53 -1.22 0.46
C LYS A 55 -7.78 -0.08 1.44
N ILE A 56 -7.59 -0.34 2.73
CA ILE A 56 -7.64 0.65 3.79
C ILE A 56 -6.22 1.14 4.01
N ASP A 57 -5.99 2.40 3.67
CA ASP A 57 -4.68 3.03 3.65
C ASP A 57 -4.78 4.39 4.32
N PHE A 58 -4.11 4.59 5.44
CA PHE A 58 -4.23 5.81 6.22
C PHE A 58 -2.94 6.08 6.99
N GLY A 59 -2.67 7.37 7.20
CA GLY A 59 -1.43 7.81 7.84
C GLY A 59 -1.66 8.63 9.09
N THR A 60 -0.72 8.52 10.02
CA THR A 60 -0.63 9.38 11.21
C THR A 60 0.75 10.00 11.30
N HIS A 61 0.90 11.11 12.03
CA HIS A 61 2.21 11.66 12.30
C HIS A 61 2.31 12.32 13.68
N ILE A 62 3.54 12.36 14.20
CA ILE A 62 3.95 13.23 15.31
C ILE A 62 5.18 14.02 14.85
N ASN A 63 5.13 15.36 14.93
CA ASN A 63 6.16 16.30 14.50
C ASN A 63 6.68 15.99 13.08
N GLY A 64 5.75 15.69 12.17
CA GLY A 64 6.03 15.34 10.77
C GLY A 64 6.67 13.97 10.55
N ARG A 65 6.84 13.15 11.59
CA ARG A 65 7.28 11.74 11.45
C ARG A 65 6.07 10.90 11.10
N ILE A 66 5.93 10.60 9.81
CA ILE A 66 4.76 9.95 9.23
C ILE A 66 4.89 8.44 9.38
N ILE A 67 3.80 7.80 9.78
CA ILE A 67 3.55 6.37 9.54
C ILE A 67 2.60 6.28 8.35
N ASP A 68 3.05 5.52 7.36
CA ASP A 68 2.30 5.14 6.17
C ASP A 68 2.16 3.61 6.21
N CYS A 69 0.92 3.12 6.30
CA CYS A 69 0.63 1.71 6.47
C CYS A 69 -0.78 1.41 5.99
N ALA A 70 -0.91 0.30 5.25
CA ALA A 70 -2.15 -0.11 4.64
C ALA A 70 -2.41 -1.61 4.81
N PHE A 71 -3.66 -2.01 4.68
CA PHE A 71 -4.07 -3.41 4.59
C PHE A 71 -5.26 -3.58 3.65
N THR A 72 -5.52 -4.81 3.23
CA THR A 72 -6.69 -5.13 2.40
C THR A 72 -7.79 -5.79 3.23
N LEU A 73 -9.00 -5.26 3.15
CA LEU A 73 -10.23 -5.78 3.73
C LEU A 73 -11.03 -6.53 2.65
N THR A 74 -11.39 -7.77 2.96
CA THR A 74 -12.28 -8.61 2.15
C THR A 74 -13.23 -9.37 3.08
N PHE A 75 -14.48 -9.55 2.65
CA PHE A 75 -15.43 -10.43 3.37
C PHE A 75 -15.59 -11.79 2.70
N ASN A 76 -15.45 -11.85 1.39
CA ASN A 76 -15.49 -13.10 0.66
C ASN A 76 -14.11 -13.79 0.71
N PRO A 77 -14.00 -15.00 1.28
CA PRO A 77 -12.73 -15.72 1.43
C PRO A 77 -12.08 -16.09 0.08
N ARG A 78 -12.82 -16.03 -1.03
CA ARG A 78 -12.27 -16.27 -2.38
C ARG A 78 -11.07 -15.39 -2.73
N TYR A 79 -10.95 -14.22 -2.08
CA TYR A 79 -9.84 -13.29 -2.29
C TYR A 79 -8.67 -13.50 -1.33
N GLU A 80 -8.79 -14.34 -0.31
CA GLU A 80 -7.70 -14.62 0.65
C GLU A 80 -6.39 -15.04 -0.03
N PRO A 81 -6.40 -15.90 -1.08
CA PRO A 81 -5.16 -16.25 -1.79
C PRO A 81 -4.48 -15.04 -2.45
N LEU A 82 -5.27 -14.08 -2.97
CA LEU A 82 -4.74 -12.85 -3.58
C LEU A 82 -4.15 -11.94 -2.50
N VAL A 83 -4.87 -11.72 -1.41
CA VAL A 83 -4.42 -10.90 -0.28
C VAL A 83 -3.14 -11.47 0.32
N ARG A 84 -3.07 -12.79 0.52
CA ARG A 84 -1.88 -13.47 1.02
C ARG A 84 -0.69 -13.30 0.08
N GLY A 85 -0.88 -13.46 -1.23
CA GLY A 85 0.22 -13.29 -2.19
C GLY A 85 0.80 -11.87 -2.20
N VAL A 86 -0.05 -10.85 -2.05
CA VAL A 86 0.39 -9.45 -1.92
C VAL A 86 1.09 -9.21 -0.57
N GLN A 87 0.59 -9.81 0.51
CA GLN A 87 1.22 -9.72 1.82
C GLN A 87 2.63 -10.33 1.80
N GLU A 88 2.78 -11.55 1.28
CA GLU A 88 4.08 -12.23 1.17
C GLU A 88 5.07 -11.44 0.30
N ALA A 89 4.59 -10.81 -0.78
CA ALA A 89 5.40 -9.94 -1.62
C ALA A 89 5.85 -8.66 -0.89
N THR A 90 4.98 -8.04 -0.08
CA THR A 90 5.35 -6.89 0.77
C THR A 90 6.39 -7.30 1.82
N GLU A 91 6.22 -8.45 2.48
CA GLU A 91 7.18 -8.98 3.45
C GLU A 91 8.54 -9.28 2.80
N ALA A 92 8.54 -9.78 1.56
CA ALA A 92 9.77 -9.96 0.78
C ALA A 92 10.47 -8.63 0.48
N GLY A 93 9.72 -7.58 0.13
CA GLY A 93 10.24 -6.23 -0.05
C GLY A 93 10.86 -5.67 1.23
N ILE A 94 10.18 -5.83 2.38
CA ILE A 94 10.68 -5.41 3.70
C ILE A 94 11.97 -6.14 4.04
N LYS A 95 12.04 -7.45 3.79
CA LYS A 95 13.22 -8.28 4.06
C LYS A 95 14.40 -7.95 3.14
N ALA A 96 14.13 -7.56 1.90
CA ALA A 96 15.15 -7.18 0.92
C ALA A 96 15.66 -5.74 1.13
N ALA A 97 14.89 -4.90 1.81
CA ALA A 97 15.26 -3.52 2.12
C ALA A 97 16.37 -3.46 3.19
N GLY A 98 17.24 -2.47 3.06
CA GLY A 98 18.33 -2.23 4.01
C GLY A 98 19.34 -1.23 3.46
N VAL A 99 20.21 -0.72 4.33
CA VAL A 99 21.30 0.17 3.90
C VAL A 99 22.12 -0.51 2.81
N ASP A 100 22.46 0.27 1.77
CA ASP A 100 23.16 -0.16 0.55
C ASP A 100 22.39 -1.09 -0.39
N ALA A 101 21.17 -1.52 -0.04
CA ALA A 101 20.31 -2.27 -0.94
C ALA A 101 19.94 -1.41 -2.16
N ARG A 102 20.02 -1.97 -3.36
CA ARG A 102 19.59 -1.29 -4.59
C ARG A 102 18.06 -1.39 -4.69
N LEU A 103 17.40 -0.28 -4.98
CA LEU A 103 15.94 -0.21 -5.09
C LEU A 103 15.42 -1.19 -6.16
N CYS A 104 16.12 -1.35 -7.28
CA CYS A 104 15.77 -2.34 -8.32
C CYS A 104 15.82 -3.81 -7.83
N ASP A 105 16.68 -4.14 -6.86
CA ASP A 105 16.78 -5.50 -6.32
C ASP A 105 15.62 -5.79 -5.38
N VAL A 106 15.17 -4.79 -4.61
CA VAL A 106 13.95 -4.88 -3.80
C VAL A 106 12.75 -5.15 -4.70
N GLY A 107 12.61 -4.39 -5.80
CA GLY A 107 11.53 -4.61 -6.77
C GLY A 107 11.59 -5.96 -7.48
N ALA A 108 12.78 -6.50 -7.74
CA ALA A 108 12.93 -7.84 -8.28
C ALA A 108 12.47 -8.92 -7.30
N ALA A 109 12.84 -8.80 -6.01
CA ALA A 109 12.42 -9.73 -4.96
C ALA A 109 10.90 -9.70 -4.75
N VAL A 110 10.30 -8.51 -4.74
CA VAL A 110 8.84 -8.34 -4.66
C VAL A 110 8.15 -9.04 -5.83
N GLN A 111 8.60 -8.81 -7.07
CA GLN A 111 8.00 -9.41 -8.24
C GLN A 111 8.11 -10.93 -8.26
N GLU A 112 9.28 -11.47 -7.90
CA GLU A 112 9.51 -12.91 -7.85
C GLU A 112 8.51 -13.61 -6.93
N VAL A 113 8.31 -13.06 -5.73
CA VAL A 113 7.34 -13.59 -4.77
C VAL A 113 5.91 -13.40 -5.27
N MET A 114 5.54 -12.18 -5.69
CA MET A 114 4.19 -11.88 -6.18
C MET A 114 3.77 -12.80 -7.34
N GLU A 115 4.63 -12.96 -8.35
CA GLU A 115 4.35 -13.76 -9.55
C GLU A 115 4.43 -15.28 -9.29
N SER A 116 4.88 -15.71 -8.11
CA SER A 116 4.81 -17.11 -7.69
C SER A 116 3.41 -17.54 -7.23
N HIS A 117 2.51 -16.59 -6.98
CA HIS A 117 1.14 -16.87 -6.58
C HIS A 117 0.18 -16.91 -7.78
N GLU A 118 -0.71 -17.91 -7.74
CA GLU A 118 -1.87 -18.03 -8.61
C GLU A 118 -3.15 -17.99 -7.77
N VAL A 119 -4.22 -17.42 -8.34
CA VAL A 119 -5.55 -17.37 -7.73
C VAL A 119 -6.61 -17.81 -8.72
N GLU A 120 -7.60 -18.56 -8.24
CA GLU A 120 -8.78 -18.90 -9.02
C GLU A 120 -9.96 -18.01 -8.57
N LEU A 121 -10.52 -17.26 -9.50
CA LEU A 121 -11.70 -16.41 -9.27
C LEU A 121 -12.71 -16.70 -10.38
N ASP A 122 -13.94 -17.02 -10.00
CA ASP A 122 -15.05 -17.21 -10.94
C ASP A 122 -14.75 -18.24 -12.06
N GLY A 123 -14.01 -19.31 -11.73
CA GLY A 123 -13.62 -20.38 -12.66
C GLY A 123 -12.46 -20.04 -13.59
N GLN A 124 -11.78 -18.90 -13.37
CA GLN A 124 -10.61 -18.47 -14.12
C GLN A 124 -9.39 -18.37 -13.20
N THR A 125 -8.27 -18.99 -13.62
CA THR A 125 -6.99 -18.86 -12.93
C THR A 125 -6.24 -17.61 -13.43
N TYR A 126 -5.63 -16.89 -12.48
CA TYR A 126 -4.80 -15.72 -12.70
C TYR A 126 -3.47 -15.88 -11.96
N GLN A 127 -2.36 -15.65 -12.66
CA GLN A 127 -1.12 -15.31 -12.00
C GLN A 127 -1.24 -13.88 -11.43
N VAL A 128 -0.87 -13.68 -10.16
CA VAL A 128 -0.91 -12.35 -9.54
C VAL A 128 0.18 -11.48 -10.14
N LYS A 129 -0.20 -10.29 -10.65
CA LYS A 129 0.73 -9.36 -11.30
C LYS A 129 0.95 -8.12 -10.45
N PRO A 130 2.20 -7.69 -10.23
CA PRO A 130 2.46 -6.38 -9.67
C PRO A 130 1.88 -5.26 -10.56
N ILE A 131 1.33 -4.21 -9.95
CA ILE A 131 0.92 -2.99 -10.67
C ILE A 131 2.17 -2.14 -10.95
N ARG A 132 2.75 -2.28 -12.14
CA ARG A 132 4.13 -1.85 -12.43
C ARG A 132 4.43 -0.35 -12.35
N ASN A 133 3.38 0.48 -12.34
CA ASN A 133 3.41 1.94 -12.24
C ASN A 133 3.02 2.45 -10.83
N LEU A 134 2.84 1.55 -9.86
CA LEU A 134 2.77 1.88 -8.44
C LEU A 134 4.04 1.39 -7.73
N ASN A 135 4.43 2.10 -6.69
CA ASN A 135 5.74 1.95 -6.05
C ASN A 135 5.62 2.33 -4.58
N GLY A 136 6.48 1.77 -3.73
CA GLY A 136 6.76 2.38 -2.44
C GLY A 136 7.63 3.62 -2.58
N HIS A 137 7.97 4.26 -1.46
CA HIS A 137 8.69 5.53 -1.49
C HIS A 137 9.45 5.83 -0.20
N SER A 138 10.50 6.65 -0.33
CA SER A 138 11.12 7.30 0.84
C SER A 138 10.15 8.30 1.47
N ILE A 139 10.21 8.47 2.78
CA ILE A 139 9.43 9.41 3.59
C ILE A 139 10.38 10.38 4.29
N GLY A 140 9.99 11.65 4.37
CA GLY A 140 10.70 12.70 5.09
C GLY A 140 9.79 13.45 6.06
N PRO A 141 10.33 14.35 6.91
CA PRO A 141 9.53 15.16 7.80
C PRO A 141 8.47 15.97 7.04
N TYR A 142 7.20 15.76 7.37
CA TYR A 142 6.04 16.39 6.69
C TYR A 142 5.98 16.15 5.18
N ARG A 143 6.68 15.13 4.67
CA ARG A 143 6.79 14.85 3.24
C ARG A 143 6.62 13.35 3.00
N ILE A 144 5.40 12.97 2.61
CA ILE A 144 5.02 11.58 2.34
C ILE A 144 5.94 10.96 1.27
N HIS A 145 6.17 11.65 0.15
CA HIS A 145 7.10 11.21 -0.90
C HIS A 145 8.37 12.07 -0.91
N ALA A 146 9.46 11.57 -0.32
CA ALA A 146 10.71 12.31 -0.15
C ALA A 146 11.67 12.30 -1.36
N GLY A 147 11.37 11.52 -2.40
CA GLY A 147 12.03 11.62 -3.71
C GLY A 147 12.54 10.29 -4.29
N LYS A 148 12.85 9.29 -3.45
CA LYS A 148 13.19 7.93 -3.92
C LYS A 148 11.92 7.08 -4.02
N THR A 149 11.84 6.26 -5.08
CA THR A 149 10.75 5.31 -5.32
C THR A 149 11.26 3.88 -5.20
N VAL A 150 10.51 3.03 -4.50
CA VAL A 150 10.80 1.60 -4.33
C VAL A 150 9.99 0.83 -5.37
N PRO A 151 10.60 0.34 -6.46
CA PRO A 151 9.87 -0.41 -7.47
C PRO A 151 9.33 -1.71 -6.89
N ILE A 152 8.26 -2.23 -7.49
CA ILE A 152 7.66 -3.54 -7.16
C ILE A 152 7.77 -4.54 -8.33
N VAL A 153 8.58 -4.16 -9.33
CA VAL A 153 8.96 -4.97 -10.48
C VAL A 153 10.45 -4.89 -10.68
N LYS A 154 11.04 -5.93 -11.27
CA LYS A 154 12.43 -5.92 -11.70
C LYS A 154 12.68 -4.84 -12.74
N GLY A 155 13.92 -4.37 -12.77
CA GLY A 155 14.32 -3.21 -13.56
C GLY A 155 14.24 -1.92 -12.74
N GLY A 156 14.40 -0.79 -13.41
CA GLY A 156 14.47 0.52 -12.75
C GLY A 156 15.89 0.92 -12.37
N GLU A 157 16.00 1.92 -11.49
CA GLU A 157 17.25 2.55 -11.13
C GLU A 157 18.06 1.72 -10.13
N THR A 158 19.39 1.80 -10.24
CA THR A 158 20.31 1.16 -9.29
C THR A 158 20.60 2.02 -8.06
N THR A 159 19.78 3.06 -7.82
CA THR A 159 19.83 3.91 -6.64
C THR A 159 19.76 3.06 -5.38
N ARG A 160 20.54 3.42 -4.36
CA ARG A 160 20.63 2.68 -3.10
C ARG A 160 19.82 3.33 -1.99
N MET A 161 19.30 2.51 -1.10
CA MET A 161 18.83 2.94 0.21
C MET A 161 20.03 3.37 1.07
N GLU A 162 19.88 4.49 1.77
CA GLU A 162 20.93 5.09 2.59
C GLU A 162 20.59 4.98 4.08
N GLU A 163 21.62 5.05 4.93
CA GLU A 163 21.44 5.07 6.38
C GLU A 163 20.54 6.24 6.81
N ASN A 164 19.66 6.01 7.79
CA ASN A 164 18.73 6.99 8.35
C ASN A 164 17.60 7.48 7.41
N GLU A 165 17.41 6.84 6.25
CA GLU A 165 16.20 7.03 5.45
C GLU A 165 15.03 6.22 6.02
N PHE A 166 13.81 6.74 5.84
CA PHE A 166 12.56 6.06 6.18
C PHE A 166 11.80 5.75 4.90
N TYR A 167 11.15 4.58 4.82
CA TYR A 167 10.48 4.12 3.60
C TYR A 167 9.11 3.54 3.91
N ALA A 168 8.13 3.83 3.06
CA ALA A 168 6.95 3.00 2.87
C ALA A 168 7.32 1.86 1.91
N ILE A 169 7.19 0.63 2.37
CA ILE A 169 7.30 -0.57 1.53
C ILE A 169 5.89 -1.09 1.31
N GLU A 170 5.35 -0.80 0.14
CA GLU A 170 4.00 -1.17 -0.28
C GLU A 170 4.05 -1.90 -1.61
N THR A 171 3.15 -2.86 -1.78
CA THR A 171 3.04 -3.64 -3.02
C THR A 171 1.58 -3.81 -3.41
N PHE A 172 1.35 -3.92 -4.71
CA PHE A 172 0.00 -3.98 -5.28
C PHE A 172 -0.08 -5.13 -6.26
N GLY A 173 -0.84 -6.16 -5.91
CA GLY A 173 -1.17 -7.28 -6.80
C GLY A 173 -2.49 -7.05 -7.54
N SER A 174 -2.54 -7.47 -8.79
CA SER A 174 -3.71 -7.34 -9.65
C SER A 174 -3.93 -8.61 -10.49
N THR A 175 -5.20 -8.96 -10.69
CA THR A 175 -5.62 -9.95 -11.69
C THR A 175 -5.86 -9.34 -13.08
N GLY A 176 -5.73 -8.01 -13.19
CA GLY A 176 -5.90 -7.26 -14.43
C GLY A 176 -4.61 -7.15 -15.25
N ARG A 177 -4.38 -5.97 -15.83
CA ARG A 177 -3.21 -5.70 -16.69
C ARG A 177 -1.91 -5.45 -15.92
N GLY A 178 -1.99 -5.22 -14.61
CA GLY A 178 -0.85 -4.78 -13.79
C GLY A 178 -0.34 -3.39 -14.19
N VAL A 179 -1.26 -2.46 -14.47
CA VAL A 179 -1.03 -1.01 -14.80
C VAL A 179 -2.21 -0.18 -14.35
#